data_AF-A0A5F2B0Q2-F1
#
_entry.id   AF-A0A5F2B0Q2-F1
#
_cell.length_a   1.000
_cell.length_b   1.000
_cell.length_c   1.000
_cell.angle_alpha   90.00
_cell.angle_beta   90.00
_cell.angle_gamma   90.00
#
_symmetry.space_group_name_H-M   'P 1'
#
loop_
_entity.id
_entity.type
_entity.pdbx_description
1 polymer ?
#
loop_
_entity_poly.entity_id
_entity_poly.type
_entity_poly.pdbx_seq_one_letter_code
_entity_poly.pdbx_strand_id
1 'polypeptide(L)'
;MISHKTNSTFHARGFKIENLKRTNLKKILNILFLLCIYSTLHFLSHPIFAQTPTGVAQLTVQVTGLHNNQGQVLISAYDRSEGFPKKPAKALKSERVKIKDGAAVVTFSLPPGEYAIAAAHDENANNELDTNLVGMPKEGVGVSNNVKGFMGPPKYEDAKFQFTANGKTIEIKINYL
;
A
#
# COMPACT_ATOMS: atom_id res chain seq x y z
N MET A 1 -4.31 -99.02 50.82
CA MET A 1 -3.73 -99.09 49.47
C MET A 1 -4.59 -98.21 48.58
N ILE A 2 -3.97 -97.26 47.85
CA ILE A 2 -4.51 -96.46 46.70
C ILE A 2 -5.58 -95.41 47.10
N SER A 3 -5.24 -94.13 47.28
CA SER A 3 -4.93 -93.07 46.28
C SER A 3 -6.06 -92.79 45.30
N HIS A 4 -6.75 -91.66 45.41
CA HIS A 4 -7.10 -90.91 44.21
C HIS A 4 -7.13 -89.41 44.49
N LYS A 5 -6.31 -88.73 43.70
CA LYS A 5 -5.99 -87.31 43.68
C LYS A 5 -6.92 -86.64 42.67
N THR A 6 -7.58 -85.55 43.06
CA THR A 6 -8.18 -84.61 42.11
C THR A 6 -7.63 -83.22 42.37
N ASN A 7 -6.79 -82.76 41.45
CA ASN A 7 -6.31 -81.39 41.37
C ASN A 7 -7.47 -80.46 40.98
N SER A 8 -7.69 -79.42 41.78
CA SER A 8 -8.46 -78.24 41.39
C SER A 8 -7.52 -77.03 41.46
N THR A 9 -7.10 -76.57 40.29
CA THR A 9 -6.41 -75.31 40.07
C THR A 9 -7.36 -74.14 40.35
N PHE A 10 -6.97 -73.22 41.23
CA PHE A 10 -7.58 -71.89 41.30
C PHE A 10 -6.45 -70.84 41.24
N HIS A 11 -6.32 -70.22 40.07
CA HIS A 11 -5.49 -69.04 39.84
C HIS A 11 -6.41 -67.82 39.86
N ALA A 12 -6.39 -67.04 40.94
CA ALA A 12 -7.24 -65.85 41.10
C ALA A 12 -6.45 -64.55 40.88
N ARG A 13 -6.48 -64.09 39.62
CA ARG A 13 -6.64 -62.70 39.13
C ARG A 13 -6.03 -61.55 39.97
N GLY A 14 -4.78 -61.22 39.66
CA GLY A 14 -4.14 -59.93 39.99
C GLY A 14 -4.10 -58.93 38.81
N PHE A 15 -5.06 -58.96 37.88
CA PHE A 15 -4.93 -58.23 36.61
C PHE A 15 -6.18 -57.45 36.23
N LYS A 16 -6.37 -56.23 36.78
CA LYS A 16 -7.21 -55.23 36.08
C LYS A 16 -7.10 -53.78 36.55
N ILE A 17 -6.76 -53.50 37.81
CA ILE A 17 -6.92 -52.14 38.36
C ILE A 17 -5.71 -51.22 38.08
N GLU A 18 -4.47 -51.74 38.15
CA GLU A 18 -3.27 -50.92 37.90
C GLU A 18 -3.10 -50.54 36.42
N ASN A 19 -3.39 -51.48 35.51
CA ASN A 19 -3.30 -51.23 34.07
C ASN A 19 -4.32 -50.19 33.59
N LEU A 20 -5.52 -50.13 34.21
CA LEU A 20 -6.57 -49.19 33.83
C LEU A 20 -6.20 -47.73 34.17
N LYS A 21 -5.58 -47.49 35.33
CA LYS A 21 -5.07 -46.16 35.70
C LYS A 21 -3.90 -45.73 34.80
N ARG A 22 -2.99 -46.65 34.47
CA ARG A 22 -1.82 -46.37 33.63
C ARG A 22 -2.20 -46.07 32.17
N THR A 23 -3.18 -46.78 31.61
CA THR A 23 -3.68 -46.50 30.24
C THR A 23 -4.43 -45.17 30.16
N ASN A 24 -5.21 -44.82 31.18
CA ASN A 24 -5.91 -43.54 31.22
C ASN A 24 -4.92 -42.37 31.41
N LEU A 25 -3.87 -42.55 32.22
CA LEU A 25 -2.83 -41.53 32.41
C LEU A 25 -2.03 -41.27 31.14
N LYS A 26 -1.65 -42.32 30.39
CA LYS A 26 -0.96 -42.16 29.09
C LYS A 26 -1.84 -41.45 28.05
N LYS A 27 -3.15 -41.72 28.04
CA LYS A 27 -4.10 -41.04 27.15
C LYS A 27 -4.25 -39.56 27.52
N ILE A 28 -4.35 -39.24 28.81
CA ILE A 28 -4.41 -37.85 29.30
C ILE A 28 -3.12 -37.11 28.95
N LEU A 29 -1.96 -37.73 29.16
CA LEU A 29 -0.67 -37.13 28.81
C LEU A 29 -0.53 -36.86 27.30
N ASN A 30 -0.98 -37.79 26.45
CA ASN A 30 -1.00 -37.58 25.00
C ASN A 30 -1.99 -36.48 24.57
N ILE A 31 -3.17 -36.39 25.20
CA ILE A 31 -4.13 -35.31 24.94
C ILE A 31 -3.53 -33.96 25.34
N LEU A 32 -2.87 -33.87 26.50
CA LEU A 32 -2.19 -32.65 26.94
C LEU A 32 -1.02 -32.27 26.02
N PHE A 33 -0.26 -33.25 25.53
CA PHE A 33 0.82 -33.03 24.57
C PHE A 33 0.29 -32.52 23.22
N LEU A 34 -0.80 -33.10 22.72
CA LEU A 34 -1.47 -32.65 21.49
C LEU A 34 -2.10 -31.26 21.63
N LEU A 35 -2.67 -30.93 22.79
CA LEU A 35 -3.19 -29.58 23.08
C LEU A 35 -2.07 -28.54 23.16
N CYS A 36 -0.89 -28.91 23.66
CA CYS A 36 0.29 -28.04 23.72
C CYS A 36 0.90 -27.79 22.32
N ILE A 37 0.84 -28.78 21.42
CA ILE A 37 1.24 -28.62 20.01
C ILE A 37 0.21 -27.76 19.25
N TYR A 38 -1.08 -27.93 19.53
CA TYR A 38 -2.14 -27.13 18.90
C TYR A 38 -2.06 -25.65 19.31
N SER A 39 -1.68 -25.35 20.55
CA SER A 39 -1.51 -23.97 21.03
C SER A 39 -0.25 -23.28 20.49
N THR A 40 0.81 -24.02 20.16
CA THR A 40 2.02 -23.43 19.54
C THR A 40 1.88 -23.17 18.04
N LEU A 41 0.94 -23.82 17.34
CA LEU A 41 0.68 -23.62 15.91
C LEU A 41 -0.16 -22.37 15.58
N HIS A 42 -0.88 -21.79 16.54
CA HIS A 42 -1.76 -20.62 16.30
C HIS A 42 -1.08 -19.26 16.52
N PHE A 43 0.23 -19.22 16.81
CA PHE A 43 0.95 -17.96 17.11
C PHE A 43 1.63 -17.27 15.90
N LEU A 44 1.45 -17.78 14.68
CA LEU A 44 2.23 -17.34 13.50
C LEU A 44 1.51 -16.39 12.53
N SER A 45 0.33 -15.89 12.87
CA SER A 45 -0.45 -15.01 11.97
C SER A 45 -1.05 -13.80 12.68
N HIS A 46 -0.20 -13.05 13.40
CA HIS A 46 -0.57 -11.68 13.75
C HIS A 46 -0.25 -10.78 12.54
N PRO A 47 -1.23 -10.09 11.96
CA PRO A 47 -0.94 -9.09 10.95
C PRO A 47 -0.05 -8.03 11.60
N ILE A 48 1.16 -7.86 11.07
CA ILE A 48 1.99 -6.69 11.40
C ILE A 48 1.22 -5.50 10.83
N PHE A 49 0.53 -4.76 11.69
CA PHE A 49 0.03 -3.45 11.33
C PHE A 49 1.26 -2.57 11.09
N ALA A 50 1.59 -2.34 9.82
CA ALA A 50 2.51 -1.29 9.43
C ALA A 50 1.95 0.01 10.01
N GLN A 51 2.68 0.65 10.92
CA GLN A 51 2.32 1.96 11.41
C GLN A 51 2.46 2.91 10.22
N THR A 52 1.35 3.32 9.62
CA THR A 52 1.34 4.47 8.71
C THR A 52 1.95 5.63 9.50
N PRO A 53 3.08 6.19 9.04
CA PRO A 53 3.72 7.25 9.79
C PRO A 53 2.72 8.39 9.99
N THR A 54 2.40 8.70 11.24
CA THR A 54 1.45 9.72 11.63
C THR A 54 2.11 11.09 11.50
N GLY A 55 1.54 11.98 10.68
CA GLY A 55 2.04 13.34 10.47
C GLY A 55 1.90 13.81 9.03
N VAL A 56 2.29 15.06 8.79
CA VAL A 56 2.44 15.63 7.44
C VAL A 56 3.90 15.95 7.18
N ALA A 57 4.33 15.79 5.93
CA ALA A 57 5.64 16.16 5.45
C ALA A 57 5.51 17.06 4.20
N GLN A 58 6.60 17.72 3.83
CA GLN A 58 6.62 18.66 2.71
C GLN A 58 7.02 17.96 1.41
N LEU A 59 6.13 18.02 0.41
CA LEU A 59 6.41 17.67 -0.98
C LEU A 59 6.59 18.95 -1.78
N THR A 60 7.81 19.25 -2.20
CA THR A 60 8.09 20.38 -3.08
C THR A 60 8.11 19.90 -4.54
N VAL A 61 7.28 20.53 -5.38
CA VAL A 61 7.21 20.25 -6.82
C VAL A 61 7.81 21.44 -7.55
N GLN A 62 8.87 21.19 -8.30
CA GLN A 62 9.53 22.15 -9.18
C GLN A 62 9.09 21.87 -10.62
N VAL A 63 8.37 22.79 -11.22
CA VAL A 63 7.93 22.71 -12.61
C VAL A 63 8.90 23.50 -13.48
N THR A 64 9.41 22.87 -14.53
CA THR A 64 10.41 23.44 -15.45
C THR A 64 9.97 23.28 -16.90
N GLY A 65 10.63 23.99 -17.82
CA GLY A 65 10.38 23.86 -19.26
C GLY A 65 9.16 24.64 -19.75
N LEU A 66 8.69 25.63 -18.99
CA LEU A 66 7.66 26.56 -19.45
C LEU A 66 8.28 27.51 -20.48
N HIS A 67 7.64 27.69 -21.63
CA HIS A 67 8.18 28.49 -22.74
C HIS A 67 8.07 30.01 -22.52
N ASN A 68 7.25 30.46 -21.57
CA ASN A 68 7.00 31.85 -21.23
C ASN A 68 6.50 31.94 -19.78
N ASN A 69 6.28 33.17 -19.29
CA ASN A 69 5.77 33.45 -17.94
C ASN A 69 4.29 33.90 -17.94
N GLN A 70 3.55 33.66 -19.03
CA GLN A 70 2.15 34.06 -19.14
C GLN A 70 1.26 33.10 -18.35
N GLY A 71 0.17 33.61 -17.77
CA GLY A 71 -0.76 32.78 -17.03
C GLY A 71 -0.16 32.15 -15.75
N GLN A 72 -0.43 30.87 -15.56
CA GLN A 72 -0.12 30.13 -14.33
C GLN A 72 0.10 28.64 -14.58
N VAL A 73 0.64 27.92 -13.61
CA VAL A 73 0.66 26.45 -13.62
C VAL A 73 -0.40 25.93 -12.66
N LEU A 74 -1.26 25.05 -13.18
CA LEU A 74 -2.17 24.24 -12.39
C LEU A 74 -1.45 22.95 -11.99
N ILE A 75 -1.25 22.74 -10.69
CA ILE A 75 -0.54 21.56 -10.16
C ILE A 75 -1.49 20.78 -9.26
N SER A 76 -1.69 19.50 -9.56
CA SER A 76 -2.64 18.62 -8.86
C SER A 76 -1.94 17.36 -8.35
N ALA A 77 -2.14 17.06 -7.06
CA ALA A 77 -1.66 15.86 -6.39
C ALA A 77 -2.78 14.82 -6.25
N TYR A 78 -2.55 13.61 -6.75
CA TYR A 78 -3.50 12.50 -6.74
C TYR A 78 -2.98 11.37 -5.86
N ASP A 79 -3.84 10.85 -4.99
CA ASP A 79 -3.58 9.69 -4.11
C ASP A 79 -4.17 8.38 -4.66
N ARG A 80 -4.82 8.46 -5.84
CA ARG A 80 -5.43 7.34 -6.56
C ARG A 80 -5.51 7.65 -8.05
N SER A 81 -5.73 6.62 -8.86
CA SER A 81 -5.77 6.73 -10.32
C SER A 81 -7.00 7.46 -10.87
N GLU A 82 -8.08 7.58 -10.11
CA GLU A 82 -9.33 8.17 -10.58
C GLU A 82 -9.14 9.65 -10.98
N GLY A 83 -9.38 9.94 -12.25
CA GLY A 83 -9.29 11.30 -12.80
C GLY A 83 -7.89 11.76 -13.17
N PHE A 84 -6.83 11.06 -12.75
CA PHE A 84 -5.47 11.36 -13.17
C PHE A 84 -5.30 11.18 -14.70
N PRO A 85 -4.54 12.07 -15.40
CA PRO A 85 -4.05 13.37 -14.96
C PRO A 85 -5.02 14.53 -15.28
N LYS A 86 -6.19 14.24 -15.87
CA LYS A 86 -7.03 15.22 -16.58
C LYS A 86 -8.10 15.92 -15.72
N LYS A 87 -8.41 15.42 -14.52
CA LYS A 87 -9.55 15.90 -13.72
C LYS A 87 -9.07 16.41 -12.35
N PRO A 88 -8.63 17.68 -12.25
CA PRO A 88 -8.20 18.29 -10.99
C PRO A 88 -9.23 18.19 -9.85
N ALA A 89 -10.54 18.16 -10.18
CA ALA A 89 -11.60 17.97 -9.20
C ALA A 89 -11.59 16.60 -8.48
N LYS A 90 -10.81 15.64 -8.98
CA LYS A 90 -10.59 14.32 -8.36
C LYS A 90 -9.24 14.22 -7.63
N ALA A 91 -8.41 15.26 -7.72
CA ALA A 91 -7.15 15.33 -7.00
C ALA A 91 -7.39 15.52 -5.50
N LEU A 92 -6.47 15.00 -4.68
CA LEU A 92 -6.48 15.22 -3.24
C LEU A 92 -6.24 16.70 -2.90
N LYS A 93 -5.30 17.33 -3.62
CA LYS A 93 -4.98 18.75 -3.47
C LYS A 93 -4.56 19.34 -4.81
N SER A 94 -4.94 20.59 -5.08
CA SER A 94 -4.51 21.32 -6.26
C SER A 94 -4.14 22.75 -5.89
N GLU A 95 -3.16 23.31 -6.58
CA GLU A 95 -2.68 24.69 -6.37
C GLU A 95 -2.46 25.37 -7.73
N ARG A 96 -2.53 26.69 -7.72
CA ARG A 96 -2.22 27.54 -8.87
C ARG A 96 -0.98 28.35 -8.55
N VAL A 97 0.00 28.33 -9.44
CA VAL A 97 1.32 28.88 -9.16
C VAL A 97 1.70 29.86 -10.26
N LYS A 98 2.17 31.04 -9.87
CA LYS A 98 2.73 32.02 -10.81
C LYS A 98 4.02 31.49 -11.43
N ILE A 99 4.20 31.79 -12.70
CA ILE A 99 5.41 31.42 -13.44
C ILE A 99 6.44 32.54 -13.31
N LYS A 100 7.68 32.15 -13.05
CA LYS A 100 8.82 33.04 -13.02
C LYS A 100 9.99 32.35 -13.70
N ASP A 101 10.58 33.04 -14.68
CA ASP A 101 11.78 32.61 -15.41
C ASP A 101 11.65 31.18 -16.00
N GLY A 102 10.49 30.85 -16.57
CA GLY A 102 10.21 29.54 -17.18
C GLY A 102 10.03 28.40 -16.17
N ALA A 103 9.83 28.73 -14.89
CA ALA A 103 9.65 27.77 -13.80
C ALA A 103 8.53 28.16 -12.83
N ALA A 104 8.02 27.18 -12.10
CA ALA A 104 7.07 27.37 -11.01
C ALA A 104 7.39 26.39 -9.86
N VAL A 105 7.15 26.80 -8.61
CA VAL A 105 7.43 25.97 -7.43
C VAL A 105 6.25 25.99 -6.47
N VAL A 106 5.82 24.82 -6.02
CA VAL A 106 4.81 24.66 -4.96
C VAL A 106 5.29 23.69 -3.91
N THR A 107 4.88 23.89 -2.66
CA THR A 107 5.08 22.93 -1.58
C THR A 107 3.74 22.50 -1.02
N PHE A 108 3.46 21.20 -1.08
CA PHE A 108 2.30 20.58 -0.46
C PHE A 108 2.67 19.97 0.89
N SER A 109 1.85 20.20 1.92
CA SER A 109 1.89 19.44 3.17
C SER A 109 0.96 18.24 3.07
N LEU A 110 1.53 17.04 2.97
CA LEU A 110 0.80 15.79 2.74
C LEU A 110 1.21 14.72 3.76
N PRO A 111 0.33 13.79 4.14
CA PRO A 111 0.75 12.62 4.89
C PRO A 111 1.62 11.70 4.01
N PRO A 112 2.52 10.90 4.61
CA PRO A 112 3.22 9.82 3.90
C PRO A 112 2.23 8.91 3.19
N GLY A 113 2.53 8.54 1.96
CA GLY A 113 1.60 7.84 1.08
C GLY A 113 2.16 7.69 -0.34
N GLU A 114 1.32 7.18 -1.24
CA GLU A 114 1.63 7.09 -2.65
C GLU A 114 0.93 8.23 -3.39
N TYR A 115 1.65 8.93 -4.26
CA TYR A 115 1.11 10.06 -5.00
C TYR A 115 1.58 10.09 -6.45
N ALA A 116 0.75 10.60 -7.34
CA ALA A 116 1.14 11.08 -8.66
C ALA A 116 0.79 12.57 -8.79
N ILE A 117 1.65 13.35 -9.42
CA ILE A 117 1.46 14.78 -9.65
C ILE A 117 1.24 15.02 -11.13
N ALA A 118 0.26 15.87 -11.48
CA ALA A 118 0.08 16.42 -12.81
C ALA A 118 0.28 17.94 -12.77
N ALA A 119 0.91 18.49 -13.81
CA ALA A 119 1.10 19.92 -14.00
C ALA A 119 0.63 20.32 -15.40
N ALA A 120 -0.09 21.42 -15.51
CA ALA A 120 -0.54 22.01 -16.76
C ALA A 120 -0.21 23.50 -16.79
N HIS A 121 0.33 23.98 -17.90
CA HIS A 121 0.44 25.40 -18.20
C HIS A 121 -0.93 25.90 -18.62
N ASP A 122 -1.48 26.87 -17.89
CA ASP A 122 -2.73 27.57 -18.18
C ASP A 122 -2.36 28.99 -18.60
N GLU A 123 -2.08 29.17 -19.89
CA GLU A 123 -1.54 30.40 -20.49
C GLU A 123 -2.59 31.51 -20.51
N ASN A 124 -3.84 31.15 -20.73
CA ASN A 124 -4.96 32.09 -20.83
C ASN A 124 -5.65 32.37 -19.48
N ALA A 125 -5.20 31.73 -18.40
CA ALA A 125 -5.70 31.88 -17.04
C ALA A 125 -7.19 31.53 -16.86
N ASN A 126 -7.71 30.59 -17.68
CA ASN A 126 -9.10 30.15 -17.58
C ASN A 126 -9.32 29.09 -16.48
N ASN A 127 -8.24 28.62 -15.83
CA ASN A 127 -8.21 27.59 -14.79
C ASN A 127 -8.54 26.16 -15.27
N GLU A 128 -8.48 25.92 -16.57
CA GLU A 128 -8.70 24.64 -17.20
C GLU A 128 -7.50 24.30 -18.08
N LEU A 129 -7.36 23.03 -18.44
CA LEU A 129 -6.40 22.63 -19.48
C LEU A 129 -7.12 22.67 -20.81
N ASP A 130 -6.71 23.58 -21.70
CA ASP A 130 -7.32 23.68 -23.01
C ASP A 130 -6.95 22.47 -23.87
N THR A 131 -7.95 21.89 -24.53
CA THR A 131 -7.76 20.76 -25.46
C THR A 131 -8.40 21.02 -26.82
N ASN A 132 -7.91 20.35 -27.84
CA ASN A 132 -8.53 20.34 -29.16
C ASN A 132 -9.68 19.31 -29.25
N LEU A 133 -10.35 19.23 -30.40
CA LEU A 133 -11.52 18.36 -30.60
C LEU A 133 -11.24 16.85 -30.39
N VAL A 134 -9.98 16.44 -30.47
CA VAL A 134 -9.54 15.05 -30.22
C VAL A 134 -8.98 14.85 -28.80
N GLY A 135 -9.05 15.87 -27.94
CA GLY A 135 -8.63 15.82 -26.54
C GLY A 135 -7.13 15.91 -26.30
N MET A 136 -6.34 16.38 -27.29
CA MET A 136 -4.93 16.71 -27.10
C MET A 136 -4.80 18.10 -26.45
N PRO A 137 -3.92 18.26 -25.45
CA PRO A 137 -3.56 19.55 -24.87
C PRO A 137 -3.14 20.56 -25.94
N LYS A 138 -3.64 21.80 -25.82
CA LYS A 138 -3.14 22.96 -26.59
C LYS A 138 -2.01 23.69 -25.86
N GLU A 139 -1.89 23.43 -24.56
CA GLU A 139 -0.90 24.04 -23.68
C GLU A 139 0.03 22.96 -23.10
N GLY A 140 1.11 23.39 -22.45
CA GLY A 140 2.13 22.49 -21.93
C GLY A 140 1.62 21.62 -20.78
N VAL A 141 1.96 20.33 -20.79
CA VAL A 141 1.61 19.39 -19.72
C VAL A 141 2.81 18.57 -19.24
N GLY A 142 2.75 18.10 -18.00
CA GLY A 142 3.75 17.21 -17.41
C GLY A 142 3.19 16.42 -16.23
N VAL A 143 3.85 15.31 -15.90
CA VAL A 143 3.51 14.48 -14.74
C VAL A 143 4.76 14.08 -13.96
N SER A 144 4.59 13.67 -12.70
CA SER A 144 5.66 13.08 -11.90
C SER A 144 6.30 11.87 -12.58
N ASN A 145 7.56 11.59 -12.23
CA ASN A 145 8.47 10.67 -12.93
C ASN A 145 8.78 11.06 -14.39
N ASN A 146 8.28 12.19 -14.90
CA ASN A 146 8.49 12.68 -16.27
C ASN A 146 8.17 11.62 -17.35
N VAL A 147 7.24 10.71 -17.05
CA VAL A 147 6.79 9.67 -17.98
C VAL A 147 5.94 10.27 -19.09
N LYS A 148 6.10 9.76 -20.30
CA LYS A 148 5.35 10.19 -21.49
C LYS A 148 4.28 9.17 -21.84
N GLY A 149 3.13 9.65 -22.29
CA GLY A 149 2.09 8.80 -22.86
C GLY A 149 2.42 8.40 -24.29
N PHE A 150 2.03 7.19 -24.71
CA PHE A 150 2.22 6.69 -26.08
C PHE A 150 0.93 6.74 -26.90
N MET A 151 -0.20 6.38 -26.30
CA MET A 151 -1.54 6.41 -26.91
C MET A 151 -2.54 7.00 -25.90
N GLY A 152 -2.38 8.28 -25.61
CA GLY A 152 -3.15 9.00 -24.59
C GLY A 152 -2.26 9.57 -23.47
N PRO A 153 -2.85 10.11 -22.39
CA PRO A 153 -2.08 10.64 -21.27
C PRO A 153 -1.27 9.54 -20.56
N PRO A 154 -0.19 9.90 -19.84
CA PRO A 154 0.51 8.96 -18.96
C PRO A 154 -0.42 8.31 -17.93
N LYS A 155 -0.13 7.07 -17.55
CA LYS A 155 -0.91 6.35 -16.54
C LYS A 155 -0.46 6.73 -15.14
N TYR A 156 -1.39 6.68 -14.18
CA TYR A 156 -1.10 6.88 -12.76
C TYR A 156 0.02 5.95 -12.29
N GLU A 157 -0.02 4.68 -12.69
CA GLU A 157 0.94 3.67 -12.26
C GLU A 157 2.39 3.98 -12.64
N ASP A 158 2.58 4.64 -13.79
CA ASP A 158 3.92 5.02 -14.27
C ASP A 158 4.38 6.34 -13.62
N ALA A 159 3.44 7.21 -13.24
CA ALA A 159 3.71 8.52 -12.68
C ALA A 159 3.82 8.53 -11.14
N LYS A 160 3.28 7.52 -10.45
CA LYS A 160 3.22 7.52 -8.99
C LYS A 160 4.58 7.28 -8.34
N PHE A 161 4.72 7.74 -7.11
CA PHE A 161 5.90 7.53 -6.28
C PHE A 161 5.54 7.43 -4.81
N GLN A 162 6.41 6.77 -4.04
CA GLN A 162 6.31 6.73 -2.59
C GLN A 162 6.79 8.05 -1.97
N PHE A 163 5.95 8.66 -1.15
CA PHE A 163 6.24 9.82 -0.32
C PHE A 163 6.33 9.39 1.15
N THR A 164 7.38 9.83 1.85
CA THR A 164 7.68 9.43 3.23
C THR A 164 7.71 10.64 4.15
N ALA A 165 7.79 10.40 5.46
CA ALA A 165 7.84 11.45 6.47
C ALA A 165 9.10 12.36 6.37
N ASN A 166 10.10 11.97 5.58
CA ASN A 166 11.31 12.76 5.37
C ASN A 166 11.10 13.94 4.40
N GLY A 167 9.92 14.07 3.81
CA GLY A 167 9.67 15.02 2.73
C GLY A 167 10.33 14.58 1.43
N LYS A 168 10.09 15.34 0.35
CA LYS A 168 10.61 15.06 -0.98
C LYS A 168 10.55 16.32 -1.84
N THR A 169 11.56 16.49 -2.69
CA THR A 169 11.49 17.41 -3.82
C THR A 169 11.45 16.60 -5.11
N ILE A 170 10.56 16.96 -6.03
CA ILE A 170 10.51 16.36 -7.37
C ILE A 170 10.55 17.47 -8.43
N GLU A 171 11.08 17.14 -9.60
CA GLU A 171 11.02 17.98 -10.78
C GLU A 171 10.04 17.40 -11.80
N ILE A 172 9.19 18.26 -12.37
CA ILE A 172 8.28 17.94 -13.47
C ILE A 172 8.63 18.87 -14.64
N LYS A 173 9.04 18.27 -15.75
CA LYS A 173 9.30 18.98 -16.99
C LYS A 173 8.03 19.04 -17.83
N ILE A 174 7.62 20.25 -18.16
CA ILE A 174 6.52 20.50 -19.10
C ILE A 174 6.94 20.15 -20.52
N ASN A 175 6.04 19.50 -21.25
CA ASN A 175 6.17 19.20 -22.67
C ASN A 175 4.96 19.78 -23.40
N TYR A 176 5.22 20.42 -24.54
CA TYR A 176 4.20 20.87 -25.49
C TYR A 176 4.11 19.82 -26.60
N LEU A 177 2.89 19.50 -27.04
CA LEU A 177 2.59 18.39 -27.95
C LEU A 177 2.28 18.87 -29.37
#